data_AF-A0A949UN30-F1
#
_entry.id   AF-A0A949UN30-F1
#
_cell.length_a   1.000
_cell.length_b   1.000
_cell.length_c   1.000
_cell.angle_alpha   90.00
_cell.angle_beta   90.00
_cell.angle_gamma   90.00
#
_symmetry.space_group_name_H-M   'P 1'
#
loop_
_entity.id
_entity.type
_entity.pdbx_description
1 polymer ?
#
loop_
_entity_poly.entity_id
_entity_poly.type
_entity_poly.pdbx_seq_one_letter_code
_entity_poly.pdbx_strand_id
1 'polypeptide(L)'
;TLKNLSKIIHARVVEIVEQVYLEIKNYGHEEQKKKLIGGIVLTGGGSQLKHLKQLVEYITGMDTRIGYPNEHLAGDSDSETTSPMYATAVGLVLNSLENQMRASEMAQLPHDDVEDNAQEDENVEEVVEEKEAKDKKRFFDKWAEKFKEFLDNAE
;
A
#
# COMPACT_ATOMS: atom_id res chain seq x y z
N THR A 1 -39.15 18.84 -6.79
CA THR A 1 -37.78 19.08 -7.29
C THR A 1 -36.75 18.25 -6.52
N LEU A 2 -36.64 18.36 -5.19
CA LEU A 2 -35.71 17.57 -4.35
C LEU A 2 -35.85 16.03 -4.50
N LYS A 3 -37.08 15.51 -4.55
CA LYS A 3 -37.33 14.06 -4.73
C LYS A 3 -36.77 13.52 -6.05
N ASN A 4 -36.82 14.30 -7.14
CA ASN A 4 -36.33 13.85 -8.44
C ASN A 4 -34.80 13.84 -8.48
N LEU A 5 -34.16 14.88 -7.93
CA LEU A 5 -32.71 14.91 -7.79
C LEU A 5 -32.21 13.74 -6.93
N SER A 6 -32.87 13.50 -5.80
CA SER A 6 -32.53 12.37 -4.93
C SER A 6 -32.68 11.02 -5.66
N LYS A 7 -33.70 10.83 -6.51
CA LYS A 7 -33.82 9.62 -7.34
C LYS A 7 -32.66 9.45 -8.32
N ILE A 8 -32.21 10.53 -8.96
CA ILE A 8 -31.09 10.50 -9.91
C ILE A 8 -29.79 10.14 -9.17
N ILE A 9 -29.52 10.82 -8.05
CA ILE A 9 -28.34 10.54 -7.23
C ILE A 9 -28.38 9.10 -6.71
N HIS A 10 -29.53 8.66 -6.19
CA HIS A 10 -29.69 7.31 -5.67
C HIS A 10 -29.42 6.25 -6.74
N ALA A 11 -29.98 6.40 -7.95
CA ALA A 11 -29.73 5.47 -9.05
C ALA A 11 -28.22 5.37 -9.37
N ARG A 12 -27.52 6.50 -9.44
CA ARG A 12 -26.09 6.51 -9.75
C ARG A 12 -25.23 5.94 -8.62
N VAL A 13 -25.59 6.22 -7.36
CA VAL A 13 -24.88 5.68 -6.21
C VAL A 13 -25.06 4.17 -6.11
N VAL A 14 -26.28 3.66 -6.31
CA VAL A 14 -26.55 2.22 -6.34
C VAL A 14 -25.69 1.54 -7.42
N GLU A 15 -25.68 2.07 -8.64
CA GLU A 15 -24.86 1.53 -9.73
C GLU A 15 -23.37 1.47 -9.37
N ILE A 16 -22.82 2.53 -8.79
CA ILE A 16 -21.40 2.56 -8.38
C ILE A 16 -21.13 1.53 -7.29
N VAL A 17 -22.00 1.42 -6.28
CA VAL A 17 -21.82 0.49 -5.16
C VAL A 17 -21.94 -0.96 -5.65
N GLU A 18 -22.87 -1.25 -6.54
CA GLU A 18 -23.01 -2.58 -7.16
C GLU A 18 -21.77 -2.96 -7.96
N GLN A 19 -21.20 -2.04 -8.74
CA GLN A 19 -19.95 -2.27 -9.46
C GLN A 19 -18.77 -2.56 -8.52
N VAL A 20 -18.63 -1.78 -7.46
CA VAL A 20 -17.60 -2.03 -6.43
C VAL A 20 -17.82 -3.39 -5.75
N TYR A 21 -19.07 -3.74 -5.45
CA TYR A 21 -19.39 -5.00 -4.78
C TYR A 21 -19.15 -6.23 -5.68
N LEU A 22 -19.37 -6.10 -6.99
CA LEU A 22 -18.98 -7.13 -7.96
C LEU A 22 -17.47 -7.39 -7.89
N GLU A 23 -16.65 -6.35 -7.79
CA GLU A 23 -15.21 -6.51 -7.66
C GLU A 23 -14.80 -7.16 -6.34
N ILE A 24 -15.46 -6.80 -5.23
CA ILE A 24 -15.27 -7.45 -3.92
C ILE A 24 -15.68 -8.93 -3.97
N LYS A 25 -16.71 -9.29 -4.72
CA LYS A 25 -17.10 -10.69 -4.95
C LYS A 25 -16.07 -11.42 -5.80
N ASN A 26 -15.56 -10.81 -6.86
CA ASN A 26 -14.53 -11.38 -7.71
C ASN A 26 -13.23 -11.66 -6.94
N TYR A 27 -12.90 -10.81 -5.97
CA TYR A 27 -11.80 -11.07 -5.03
C TYR A 27 -12.00 -12.36 -4.21
N GLY A 28 -13.26 -12.72 -3.93
CA GLY A 28 -13.62 -13.92 -3.17
C GLY A 28 -13.76 -13.65 -1.67
N HIS A 29 -14.30 -12.49 -1.26
CA HIS A 29 -14.37 -12.10 0.16
C HIS A 29 -15.17 -13.06 1.06
N GLU A 30 -15.99 -13.94 0.47
CA GLU A 30 -16.76 -14.98 1.16
C GLU A 30 -15.89 -16.17 1.59
N GLU A 31 -14.73 -16.38 0.95
CA GLU A 31 -13.77 -17.42 1.32
C GLU A 31 -13.16 -17.12 2.69
N GLN A 32 -13.02 -18.14 3.55
CA GLN A 32 -12.50 -17.95 4.91
C GLN A 32 -11.11 -17.27 4.96
N LYS A 33 -10.25 -17.55 3.97
CA LYS A 33 -8.89 -17.00 3.90
C LYS A 33 -8.83 -15.58 3.33
N LYS A 34 -9.90 -15.10 2.69
CA LYS A 34 -9.96 -13.79 2.02
C LYS A 34 -11.01 -12.87 2.64
N LYS A 35 -11.43 -13.13 3.87
CA LYS A 35 -12.40 -12.28 4.56
C LYS A 35 -11.85 -10.88 4.76
N LEU A 36 -12.61 -9.89 4.31
CA LEU A 36 -12.37 -8.47 4.57
C LEU A 36 -12.97 -8.08 5.93
N ILE A 37 -12.32 -8.51 7.02
CA ILE A 37 -12.80 -8.28 8.39
C ILE A 37 -12.93 -6.80 8.78
N GLY A 38 -12.20 -5.92 8.08
CA GLY A 38 -12.24 -4.47 8.31
C GLY A 38 -13.42 -3.77 7.64
N GLY A 39 -14.21 -4.48 6.84
CA GLY A 39 -15.33 -3.93 6.09
C GLY A 39 -14.90 -2.92 5.01
N ILE A 40 -15.79 -1.98 4.70
CA ILE A 40 -15.61 -0.94 3.68
C ILE A 40 -15.34 0.41 4.34
N VAL A 41 -14.32 1.12 3.86
CA VAL A 41 -14.05 2.51 4.26
C VAL A 41 -14.35 3.43 3.07
N LEU A 42 -15.35 4.30 3.24
CA LEU A 42 -15.71 5.31 2.25
C LEU A 42 -14.95 6.60 2.54
N THR A 43 -14.34 7.19 1.52
CA THR A 43 -13.60 8.45 1.63
C THR A 43 -13.84 9.36 0.42
N GLY A 44 -13.18 10.52 0.35
CA GLY A 44 -13.37 11.51 -0.70
C GLY A 44 -14.66 12.32 -0.55
N GLY A 45 -14.88 13.28 -1.44
CA GLY A 45 -16.07 14.15 -1.37
C GLY A 45 -17.40 13.41 -1.51
N GLY A 46 -17.44 12.34 -2.32
CA GLY A 46 -18.65 11.51 -2.49
C GLY A 46 -19.11 10.83 -1.20
N SER A 47 -18.19 10.55 -0.26
CA SER A 47 -18.52 9.93 1.02
C SER A 47 -19.38 10.80 1.94
N GLN A 48 -19.47 12.10 1.67
CA GLN A 48 -20.27 13.06 2.44
C GLN A 48 -21.76 13.04 2.09
N LEU A 49 -22.18 12.24 1.10
CA LEU A 49 -23.59 12.07 0.76
C LEU A 49 -24.37 11.52 1.97
N LYS A 50 -25.48 12.17 2.29
CA LYS A 50 -26.35 11.76 3.40
C LYS A 50 -26.82 10.32 3.20
N HIS A 51 -26.68 9.53 4.26
CA HIS A 51 -27.08 8.13 4.32
C HIS A 51 -26.33 7.17 3.39
N LEU A 52 -25.20 7.58 2.80
CA LEU A 52 -24.42 6.71 1.92
C LEU A 52 -23.89 5.47 2.66
N LYS A 53 -23.40 5.63 3.90
CA LYS A 53 -22.96 4.51 4.75
C LYS A 53 -24.04 3.43 4.82
N GLN A 54 -25.25 3.81 5.19
CA GLN A 54 -26.38 2.89 5.35
C GLN A 54 -26.74 2.21 4.03
N LEU A 55 -26.68 2.93 2.91
CA LEU A 55 -26.94 2.35 1.59
C LEU A 55 -25.88 1.30 1.21
N VAL A 56 -24.60 1.56 1.48
CA VAL A 56 -23.51 0.61 1.20
C VAL A 56 -23.63 -0.64 2.08
N GLU A 57 -23.91 -0.47 3.38
CA GLU A 57 -24.16 -1.60 4.28
C GLU A 57 -25.36 -2.42 3.82
N TYR A 58 -26.43 -1.77 3.38
CA TYR A 58 -27.63 -2.45 2.86
C TYR A 58 -27.36 -3.27 1.59
N ILE A 59 -26.60 -2.72 0.64
CA ILE A 59 -26.31 -3.40 -0.64
C ILE A 59 -25.30 -4.54 -0.46
N THR A 60 -24.24 -4.30 0.32
CA THR A 60 -23.09 -5.22 0.39
C THR A 60 -23.18 -6.22 1.54
N GLY A 61 -23.95 -5.91 2.58
CA GLY A 61 -23.97 -6.67 3.84
C GLY A 61 -22.68 -6.54 4.65
N MET A 62 -21.76 -5.63 4.30
CA MET A 62 -20.48 -5.43 4.95
C MET A 62 -20.49 -4.18 5.82
N ASP A 63 -19.86 -4.25 7.00
CA ASP A 63 -19.68 -3.11 7.89
C ASP A 63 -19.00 -1.95 7.15
N THR A 64 -19.56 -0.75 7.26
CA THR A 64 -19.03 0.41 6.52
C THR A 64 -18.78 1.60 7.46
N ARG A 65 -17.71 2.35 7.19
CA ARG A 65 -17.40 3.61 7.89
C ARG A 65 -16.91 4.69 6.95
N ILE A 66 -17.00 5.93 7.41
CA ILE A 66 -16.39 7.08 6.71
C ILE A 66 -14.96 7.24 7.21
N GLY A 67 -13.99 7.28 6.30
CA GLY A 67 -12.58 7.49 6.59
C GLY A 67 -12.25 8.98 6.61
N TYR A 68 -11.69 9.45 7.73
CA TYR A 68 -11.25 10.83 7.92
C TYR A 68 -9.71 10.85 8.01
N PRO A 69 -9.02 11.81 7.38
CA PRO A 69 -7.56 11.90 7.41
C PRO A 69 -6.98 12.41 8.74
N ASN A 70 -7.78 12.50 9.81
CA ASN A 70 -7.40 13.12 11.07
C ASN A 70 -6.70 12.20 12.08
N GLU A 71 -6.70 10.89 11.85
CA GLU A 71 -6.09 9.91 12.76
C GLU A 71 -4.59 10.14 12.99
N HIS A 72 -3.91 10.74 12.00
CA HIS A 72 -2.48 11.07 12.04
C HIS A 72 -2.22 12.59 12.13
N LEU A 73 -3.27 13.40 12.29
CA LEU A 73 -3.16 14.85 12.44
C LEU A 73 -3.23 15.20 13.94
N ALA A 74 -2.37 16.11 14.40
CA ALA A 74 -2.40 16.57 15.78
C ALA A 74 -3.79 17.19 16.12
N GLY A 75 -4.26 16.96 17.35
CA GLY A 75 -5.66 17.08 17.77
C GLY A 75 -6.36 18.45 17.69
N ASP A 76 -5.75 19.44 17.06
CA ASP A 76 -6.31 20.80 16.85
C ASP A 76 -6.39 21.18 15.35
N SER A 77 -6.36 20.17 14.47
CA SER A 77 -6.50 20.37 13.03
C SER A 77 -7.89 20.90 12.66
N ASP A 78 -7.94 21.96 11.86
CA ASP A 78 -9.17 22.61 11.39
C ASP A 78 -10.16 21.59 10.80
N SER A 79 -11.45 21.77 11.09
CA SER A 79 -12.55 20.91 10.65
C SER A 79 -12.58 20.69 9.12
N GLU A 80 -12.07 21.66 8.35
CA GLU A 80 -11.91 21.51 6.91
C GLU A 80 -10.81 20.51 6.56
N THR A 81 -9.64 20.59 7.18
CA THR A 81 -8.50 19.69 6.89
C THR A 81 -8.73 18.23 7.28
N THR A 82 -9.68 18.01 8.20
CA THR A 82 -10.09 16.67 8.64
C THR A 82 -11.19 16.05 7.78
N SER A 83 -11.65 16.74 6.73
CA SER A 83 -12.67 16.24 5.82
C SER A 83 -12.17 15.04 4.98
N PRO A 84 -13.01 14.02 4.73
CA PRO A 84 -12.70 12.92 3.81
C PRO A 84 -12.31 13.39 2.40
N MET A 85 -12.71 14.60 2.00
CA MET A 85 -12.34 15.21 0.73
C MET A 85 -10.82 15.35 0.56
N TYR A 86 -10.07 15.54 1.65
CA TYR A 86 -8.62 15.75 1.62
C TYR A 86 -7.81 14.49 1.89
N ALA A 87 -8.47 13.32 2.00
CA ALA A 87 -7.81 12.07 2.35
C ALA A 87 -6.62 11.72 1.43
N THR A 88 -6.76 11.96 0.12
CA THR A 88 -5.67 11.72 -0.83
C THR A 88 -4.51 12.68 -0.62
N ALA A 89 -4.77 13.97 -0.46
CA ALA A 89 -3.71 14.97 -0.29
C ALA A 89 -2.91 14.72 1.00
N VAL A 90 -3.61 14.48 2.12
CA VAL A 90 -2.98 14.13 3.39
C VAL A 90 -2.21 12.81 3.28
N GLY A 91 -2.79 11.79 2.66
CA GLY A 91 -2.14 10.49 2.45
C GLY A 91 -0.86 10.59 1.62
N LEU A 92 -0.82 11.44 0.59
CA LEU A 92 0.38 11.66 -0.21
C LEU A 92 1.50 12.30 0.60
N VAL A 93 1.18 13.29 1.44
CA VAL A 93 2.16 13.94 2.33
C VAL A 93 2.71 12.93 3.33
N LEU A 94 1.84 12.16 4.00
CA LEU A 94 2.25 11.12 4.95
C LEU A 94 3.15 10.07 4.28
N ASN A 95 2.77 9.58 3.10
CA ASN A 95 3.57 8.62 2.33
C ASN A 95 4.95 9.18 1.96
N SER A 96 5.03 10.48 1.63
CA SER A 96 6.33 11.10 1.34
C SER A 96 7.23 11.19 2.57
N LEU A 97 6.67 11.53 3.74
CA LEU A 97 7.43 11.60 4.99
C LEU A 97 7.93 10.21 5.42
N GLU A 98 7.08 9.20 5.32
CA GLU A 98 7.44 7.81 5.65
C GLU A 98 8.57 7.30 4.74
N ASN A 99 8.53 7.62 3.44
CA ASN A 99 9.59 7.25 2.52
C ASN A 99 10.93 7.95 2.82
N GLN A 100 10.90 9.21 3.27
CA GLN A 100 12.12 9.92 3.70
C GLN A 100 12.73 9.28 4.95
N MET A 101 11.89 8.89 5.93
CA MET A 101 12.33 8.21 7.14
C MET A 101 12.99 6.87 6.80
N ARG A 102 12.34 6.02 6.00
CA ARG A 102 12.91 4.74 5.55
C ARG A 102 14.23 4.91 4.81
N ALA A 103 14.34 5.92 3.94
CA ALA A 103 15.59 6.21 3.23
C ALA A 103 16.71 6.65 4.19
N SER A 104 16.39 7.43 5.22
CA SER A 104 17.35 7.85 6.24
C SER A 104 17.81 6.70 7.14
N GLU A 105 16.92 5.75 7.46
CA GLU A 105 17.24 4.54 8.24
C GLU A 105 18.16 3.59 7.46
N MET A 106 17.92 3.42 6.15
CA MET A 106 18.79 2.62 5.28
C MET A 106 20.19 3.21 5.11
N ALA A 107 20.34 4.54 5.20
CA ALA A 107 21.64 5.21 5.11
C ALA A 107 22.44 5.19 6.42
N GLN A 108 21.83 4.80 7.55
CA GLN A 108 22.45 4.77 8.88
C GLN A 108 22.89 3.38 9.35
N LEU A 109 22.77 2.35 8.52
CA LEU A 109 23.35 1.03 8.79
C LEU A 109 24.89 1.19 8.86
N PRO A 110 25.54 0.82 9.99
CA PRO A 110 26.99 0.79 10.05
C PRO A 110 27.50 -0.21 9.00
N HIS A 111 28.36 0.24 8.10
CA HIS A 111 29.27 -0.66 7.42
C HIS A 111 30.23 -1.16 8.51
N ASP A 112 30.02 -2.39 9.01
CA ASP A 112 31.06 -3.10 9.74
C ASP A 112 32.18 -3.35 8.73
N ASP A 113 33.19 -2.48 8.74
CA ASP A 113 34.47 -2.72 8.12
C ASP A 113 35.10 -3.91 8.87
N VAL A 114 34.91 -5.11 8.31
CA VAL A 114 35.66 -6.29 8.75
C VAL A 114 37.11 -6.05 8.35
N GLU A 115 37.91 -5.55 9.29
CA GLU A 115 39.36 -5.50 9.18
C GLU A 115 39.90 -6.93 9.00
N ASP A 116 40.46 -7.16 7.83
CA ASP A 116 41.11 -8.40 7.41
C ASP A 116 42.44 -8.55 8.16
N ASN A 117 42.42 -9.22 9.32
CA ASN A 117 43.64 -9.68 10.00
C ASN A 117 43.90 -11.13 9.63
N ALA A 118 44.66 -11.32 8.55
CA ALA A 118 45.31 -12.57 8.23
C ALA A 118 46.45 -12.83 9.23
N GLN A 119 46.26 -13.77 10.14
CA GLN A 119 47.34 -14.50 10.79
C GLN A 119 47.20 -15.98 10.46
N GLU A 120 48.21 -16.46 9.74
CA GLU A 120 48.48 -17.85 9.41
C GLU A 120 48.67 -18.66 10.70
N ASP A 121 47.97 -19.78 10.82
CA ASP A 121 48.49 -20.93 11.54
C ASP A 121 47.97 -22.23 10.91
N GLU A 122 48.92 -23.10 10.61
CA GLU A 122 48.80 -24.32 9.85
C GLU A 122 48.09 -25.46 10.62
N ASN A 123 47.37 -26.30 9.85
CA ASN A 123 47.15 -27.73 10.07
C ASN A 123 46.03 -28.19 11.04
N VAL A 124 44.89 -28.69 10.49
CA VAL A 124 44.46 -30.11 10.44
C VAL A 124 43.18 -30.23 9.59
N GLU A 125 43.10 -31.29 8.78
CA GLU A 125 42.21 -31.59 7.66
C GLU A 125 40.70 -31.80 7.94
N GLU A 126 39.91 -31.36 6.95
CA GLU A 126 38.65 -31.87 6.34
C GLU A 126 37.44 -32.32 7.20
N VAL A 127 36.30 -31.62 7.06
CA VAL A 127 35.19 -31.96 6.13
C VAL A 127 34.35 -30.69 5.86
N VAL A 128 34.13 -30.40 4.57
CA VAL A 128 33.46 -29.22 4.02
C VAL A 128 31.95 -29.47 3.82
N GLU A 129 31.10 -28.61 4.37
CA GLU A 129 29.79 -28.26 3.78
C GLU A 129 29.50 -26.77 3.99
N GLU A 130 29.69 -26.00 2.92
CA GLU A 130 29.43 -24.56 2.81
C GLU A 130 28.12 -24.37 2.02
N LYS A 131 27.08 -23.77 2.60
CA LYS A 131 25.87 -23.34 1.86
C LYS A 131 25.73 -21.81 1.86
N GLU A 132 26.39 -21.24 0.85
CA GLU A 132 25.91 -20.23 -0.10
C GLU A 132 25.07 -19.05 0.41
N ALA A 133 25.77 -17.93 0.63
CA ALA A 133 25.26 -16.58 0.40
C ALA A 133 25.81 -16.04 -0.93
N LYS A 134 25.52 -16.71 -2.06
CA LYS A 134 26.01 -16.28 -3.41
C LYS A 134 24.92 -15.94 -4.43
N ASP A 135 23.63 -16.08 -4.09
CA ASP A 135 22.59 -15.97 -5.13
C ASP A 135 22.17 -14.52 -5.45
N LYS A 136 22.28 -13.57 -4.52
CA LYS A 136 21.74 -12.20 -4.75
C LYS A 136 22.53 -11.37 -5.78
N LYS A 137 23.83 -11.64 -5.99
CA LYS A 137 24.66 -10.89 -6.96
C LYS A 137 24.38 -11.33 -8.41
N ARG A 138 24.17 -12.62 -8.68
CA ARG A 138 23.95 -13.16 -10.04
C ARG A 138 22.66 -12.68 -10.74
N PHE A 139 21.65 -12.20 -9.99
CA PHE A 139 20.38 -11.77 -10.59
C PHE A 139 20.39 -10.32 -11.10
N PHE A 140 21.10 -9.41 -10.41
CA PHE A 140 21.21 -8.02 -10.86
C PHE A 140 22.18 -7.88 -12.04
N ASP A 141 23.28 -8.64 -12.03
CA ASP A 141 24.27 -8.64 -13.10
C ASP A 141 23.64 -9.06 -14.45
N LYS A 142 22.79 -10.10 -14.43
CA LYS A 142 22.05 -10.56 -15.62
C LYS A 142 21.04 -9.55 -16.15
N TRP A 143 20.48 -8.69 -15.30
CA TRP A 143 19.54 -7.66 -15.73
C TRP A 143 20.27 -6.47 -16.34
N ALA A 144 21.39 -6.07 -15.74
CA ALA A 144 22.23 -4.98 -16.22
C ALA A 144 22.86 -5.29 -17.59
N GLU A 145 23.33 -6.52 -17.81
CA GLU A 145 23.86 -6.94 -19.12
C GLU A 145 22.80 -6.84 -20.22
N LYS A 146 21.57 -7.31 -19.98
CA LYS A 146 20.48 -7.22 -20.96
C LYS A 146 20.03 -5.79 -21.24
N PHE A 147 20.09 -4.90 -20.26
CA PHE A 147 19.80 -3.49 -20.44
C PHE A 147 20.88 -2.79 -21.26
N LYS A 148 22.14 -3.15 -21.04
CA LYS A 148 23.28 -2.64 -21.81
C LYS A 148 23.24 -3.12 -23.27
N GLU A 149 22.94 -4.40 -23.49
CA GLU A 149 22.71 -4.95 -24.84
C GLU A 149 21.54 -4.29 -25.58
N PHE A 150 20.50 -3.84 -24.87
CA PHE A 150 19.38 -3.11 -25.47
C PHE A 150 19.77 -1.69 -25.86
N LEU A 151 20.56 -0.99 -25.05
CA LEU A 151 21.07 0.34 -25.37
C LEU A 151 22.08 0.32 -26.52
N ASP A 152 22.95 -0.68 -26.57
CA ASP A 152 23.98 -0.80 -27.62
C ASP A 152 23.41 -1.25 -28.98
N ASN A 153 22.20 -1.85 -29.02
CA ASN A 153 21.49 -2.22 -30.24
C ASN A 153 20.42 -1.21 -30.68
N ALA A 154 20.24 -0.11 -29.94
CA ALA A 154 19.25 0.93 -30.23
C ALA A 154 19.84 2.18 -30.92
N GLU A 155 21.10 2.10 -31.34
CA GLU A 155 21.77 3.06 -32.24
C GLU A 155 21.99 2.46 -33.64
#